data_AF-A0ABD1IWX7-F1
#
_entry.id   AF-A0ABD1IWX7-F1
#
_cell.length_a   1.000
_cell.length_b   1.000
_cell.length_c   1.000
_cell.angle_alpha   90.00
_cell.angle_beta   90.00
_cell.angle_gamma   90.00
#
_symmetry.space_group_name_H-M   'P 1'
#
loop_
_entity.id
_entity.type
_entity.pdbx_description
1 polymer ?
#
loop_
_entity_poly.entity_id
_entity_poly.type
_entity_poly.pdbx_seq_one_letter_code
_entity_poly.pdbx_strand_id
1 'polypeptide(L)'
;MLSSGCYKLAVVLVCVLLLAVTIALCITTLKIKDLQLRYKKLSEEKDQLQVHCNNMTAEKVQLEEKNGILTHDKSQLETKLSAMTGERDELQRRLSELESHDMKTIKQHAVNVTLDPDTANPHLILSADGKQVKQGDKPQNVPDTPKRFNHAGSVLGKEGFSSGKFYYEVQVKGKTVWDIGVAKESINRKGKITLAPNYGYWTISLYDGTYAAAADPSVPLSLKGKPQRVGVFVDYDAGLVSFYDADCWHHIYSFTNVSFTEKIYPFFSTWGNDNSAPLIISPVSICPIN
;
A
#
# COMPACT_ATOMS: atom_id res chain seq x y z
N MET A 1 8.86 54.99 119.52
CA MET A 1 7.82 55.47 118.60
C MET A 1 8.39 55.49 117.18
N LEU A 2 8.18 54.43 116.40
CA LEU A 2 8.21 54.56 114.94
C LEU A 2 6.80 54.98 114.52
N SER A 3 6.71 56.09 113.80
CA SER A 3 5.47 56.72 113.37
C SER A 3 4.59 55.72 112.59
N SER A 4 3.29 55.68 112.91
CA SER A 4 2.22 54.93 112.21
C SER A 4 2.30 55.00 110.68
N GLY A 5 2.91 56.06 110.12
CA GLY A 5 3.18 56.20 108.69
C GLY A 5 4.21 55.23 108.11
N CYS A 6 5.26 54.84 108.85
CA CYS A 6 6.31 53.93 108.36
C CYS A 6 5.83 52.48 108.23
N TYR A 7 4.97 52.02 109.15
CA TYR A 7 4.40 50.66 109.11
C TYR A 7 3.38 50.50 107.98
N LYS A 8 2.54 51.52 107.75
CA LYS A 8 1.63 51.56 106.60
C LYS A 8 2.38 51.55 105.27
N LEU A 9 3.49 52.27 105.16
CA LEU A 9 4.32 52.29 103.96
C LEU A 9 4.97 50.92 103.68
N ALA A 10 5.49 50.25 104.71
CA ALA A 10 6.09 48.91 104.60
C ALA A 10 5.06 47.84 104.18
N VAL A 11 3.85 47.87 104.76
CA VAL A 11 2.75 46.95 104.38
C VAL A 11 2.29 47.20 102.94
N VAL A 12 2.20 48.45 102.50
CA VAL A 12 1.87 48.79 101.10
C VAL A 12 2.96 48.29 100.15
N LEU A 13 4.24 48.46 100.49
CA LEU A 13 5.36 47.99 99.67
C LEU A 13 5.38 46.46 99.54
N VAL A 14 5.14 45.73 100.64
CA VAL A 14 5.05 44.27 100.65
C VAL A 14 3.84 43.79 99.82
N CYS A 15 2.68 44.44 99.93
CA CYS A 15 1.51 44.13 99.11
C CYS A 15 1.77 44.37 97.61
N VAL A 16 2.45 45.46 97.24
CA VAL A 16 2.82 45.76 95.84
C VAL A 16 3.81 44.72 95.30
N LEU A 17 4.82 44.33 96.08
CA LEU A 17 5.78 43.29 95.70
C LEU A 17 5.11 41.92 95.55
N LEU A 18 4.21 41.53 96.47
CA LEU A 18 3.42 40.31 96.36
C LEU A 18 2.49 40.32 95.14
N LEU A 19 1.87 41.46 94.83
CA LEU A 19 1.07 41.63 93.62
C LEU A 19 1.93 41.50 92.36
N ALA A 20 3.12 42.12 92.34
CA ALA A 20 4.05 42.04 91.21
C ALA A 20 4.54 40.59 90.97
N VAL A 21 4.85 39.85 92.04
CA VAL A 21 5.25 38.44 91.97
C VAL A 21 4.10 37.55 91.50
N THR A 22 2.88 37.76 91.99
CA THR A 22 1.71 36.97 91.54
C THR A 22 1.34 37.27 90.07
N ILE A 23 1.43 38.52 89.63
CA ILE A 23 1.28 38.89 88.21
C ILE A 23 2.38 38.25 87.35
N ALA A 24 3.64 38.28 87.79
CA ALA A 24 4.75 37.64 87.06
C ALA A 24 4.59 36.11 86.96
N LEU A 25 4.14 35.44 88.03
CA LEU A 25 3.77 34.03 88.04
C LEU A 25 2.59 33.72 87.10
N CYS A 26 1.58 34.59 87.07
CA CYS A 26 0.43 34.47 86.18
C CYS A 26 0.84 34.61 84.70
N ILE A 27 1.67 35.60 84.38
CA ILE A 27 2.20 35.80 83.02
C ILE A 27 3.06 34.61 82.58
N THR A 28 3.92 34.10 83.45
CA THR A 28 4.79 32.95 83.13
C THR A 28 3.98 31.67 82.93
N THR A 29 2.97 31.40 83.78
CA THR A 29 2.07 30.24 83.60
C THR A 29 1.21 30.34 82.34
N LEU A 30 0.72 31.54 81.97
CA LEU A 30 0.06 31.77 80.68
C LEU A 30 0.99 31.50 79.49
N LYS A 31 2.23 31.99 79.55
CA LYS A 31 3.25 31.71 78.53
C LYS A 31 3.54 30.21 78.40
N ILE A 32 3.65 29.49 79.52
CA ILE A 32 3.87 28.03 79.52
C ILE A 32 2.69 27.29 78.86
N LYS A 33 1.44 27.65 79.20
CA LYS A 33 0.24 27.05 78.60
C LYS A 33 0.15 27.33 77.10
N ASP A 34 0.44 28.55 76.66
CA ASP A 34 0.51 28.90 75.24
C ASP A 34 1.59 28.08 74.51
N LEU A 35 2.77 27.92 75.13
CA LEU A 35 3.86 27.11 74.59
C LEU A 35 3.47 25.63 74.48
N GLN A 36 2.79 25.08 75.49
CA GLN A 36 2.30 23.70 75.48
C GLN A 36 1.25 23.47 74.38
N LEU A 37 0.34 24.43 74.17
CA LEU A 37 -0.65 24.35 73.10
C LEU A 37 0.01 24.39 71.71
N ARG A 38 0.99 25.29 71.51
CA ARG A 38 1.77 25.35 70.27
C ARG A 38 2.54 24.07 70.04
N TYR A 39 3.19 23.52 71.07
CA TYR A 39 3.92 22.26 70.97
C TYR A 39 2.99 21.11 70.56
N LYS A 40 1.80 21.02 71.16
CA LYS A 40 0.82 20.00 70.80
C LYS A 40 0.35 20.12 69.35
N LYS A 41 0.02 21.34 68.90
CA LYS A 41 -0.37 21.59 67.50
C LYS A 41 0.75 21.22 66.53
N LEU A 42 1.98 21.58 66.86
CA LEU A 42 3.16 21.25 66.05
C LEU A 42 3.42 19.74 66.00
N SER A 43 3.13 19.02 67.09
CA SER A 43 3.20 17.56 67.13
C SER A 43 2.17 16.92 66.21
N GLU A 44 0.93 17.41 66.21
CA GLU A 44 -0.13 16.92 65.33
C GLU A 44 0.17 17.19 63.85
N GLU A 45 0.66 18.39 63.52
CA GLU A 45 1.12 18.74 62.16
C GLU A 45 2.28 17.84 61.71
N LYS A 46 3.23 17.54 62.60
CA LYS A 46 4.34 16.61 62.34
C LYS A 46 3.83 15.21 62.04
N ASP A 47 2.88 14.69 62.83
CA ASP A 47 2.33 13.35 62.64
C ASP A 47 1.56 13.26 61.32
N GLN A 48 0.80 14.30 60.94
CA GLN A 48 0.13 14.38 59.64
C GLN A 48 1.12 14.40 58.47
N LEU A 49 2.18 15.21 58.56
CA LEU A 49 3.23 15.26 57.56
C LEU A 49 3.96 13.92 57.43
N GLN A 50 4.19 13.23 58.54
CA GLN A 50 4.81 11.90 58.53
C GLN A 50 3.95 10.88 57.77
N VAL A 51 2.63 10.86 57.99
CA VAL A 51 1.71 9.99 57.24
C VAL A 51 1.71 10.34 55.76
N HIS A 52 1.68 11.63 55.42
CA HIS A 52 1.71 12.07 54.03
C HIS A 52 3.02 11.65 53.32
N CYS A 53 4.17 11.81 53.97
CA CYS A 53 5.46 11.34 53.45
C CYS A 53 5.49 9.83 53.24
N ASN A 54 4.93 9.05 54.17
CA ASN A 54 4.87 7.60 54.03
C ASN A 54 4.01 7.19 52.83
N ASN A 55 2.85 7.82 52.64
CA ASN A 55 1.96 7.56 51.49
C ASN A 55 2.63 7.91 50.15
N MET A 56 3.26 9.09 50.07
CA MET A 56 3.99 9.52 48.87
C MET A 56 5.16 8.58 48.55
N THR A 57 5.84 8.06 49.59
CA THR A 57 6.90 7.07 49.42
C THR A 57 6.36 5.76 48.84
N ALA A 58 5.21 5.29 49.31
CA ALA A 58 4.56 4.09 48.79
C ALA A 58 4.13 4.26 47.32
N GLU A 59 3.53 5.39 46.96
CA GLU A 59 3.17 5.71 45.57
C GLU A 59 4.39 5.76 44.65
N LYS A 60 5.49 6.35 45.12
CA LYS A 60 6.75 6.40 44.38
C LYS A 60 7.27 5.00 44.05
N VAL A 61 7.29 4.10 45.04
CA VAL A 61 7.73 2.71 44.84
C VAL A 61 6.85 1.98 43.82
N GLN A 62 5.52 2.16 43.88
CA GLN A 62 4.61 1.58 42.88
C GLN A 62 4.83 2.10 41.46
N LEU A 63 5.13 3.40 41.32
CA LEU A 63 5.44 4.00 40.02
C LEU A 63 6.77 3.48 39.46
N GLU A 64 7.79 3.31 40.31
CA GLU A 64 9.08 2.74 39.92
C GLU A 64 8.92 1.30 39.42
N GLU A 65 8.11 0.47 40.09
CA GLU A 65 7.80 -0.89 39.66
C GLU A 65 7.08 -0.91 38.29
N LYS A 66 6.03 -0.10 38.14
CA LYS A 66 5.31 0.04 36.86
C LYS A 66 6.24 0.50 35.73
N ASN A 67 7.15 1.43 36.01
CA ASN A 67 8.11 1.92 35.02
C ASN A 67 9.10 0.82 34.60
N GLY A 68 9.49 -0.06 35.54
CA GLY A 68 10.29 -1.25 35.23
C GLY A 68 9.58 -2.22 34.28
N ILE A 69 8.31 -2.52 34.55
CA ILE A 69 7.47 -3.36 33.67
C ILE A 69 7.33 -2.73 32.29
N LEU A 70 7.00 -1.43 32.21
CA LEU A 70 6.89 -0.72 30.94
C LEU A 70 8.20 -0.74 30.14
N THR A 71 9.34 -0.58 30.80
CA THR A 71 10.65 -0.60 30.16
C THR A 71 10.96 -1.99 29.59
N HIS A 72 10.60 -3.04 30.31
CA HIS A 72 10.73 -4.41 29.84
C HIS A 72 9.83 -4.68 28.62
N ASP A 73 8.56 -4.32 28.69
CA ASP A 73 7.60 -4.50 27.60
C ASP A 73 8.01 -3.73 26.35
N LYS A 74 8.50 -2.50 26.51
CA LYS A 74 9.04 -1.69 25.42
C LYS A 74 10.22 -2.40 24.73
N SER A 75 11.19 -2.90 25.49
CA SER A 75 12.33 -3.64 24.95
C SER A 75 11.90 -4.92 24.21
N GLN A 76 10.91 -5.65 24.74
CA GLN A 76 10.34 -6.80 24.05
C GLN A 76 9.66 -6.42 22.73
N LEU A 77 8.88 -5.33 22.71
CA LEU A 77 8.21 -4.84 21.50
C LEU A 77 9.21 -4.37 20.46
N GLU A 78 10.27 -3.66 20.85
CA GLU A 78 11.36 -3.25 19.96
C GLU A 78 12.05 -4.46 19.33
N THR A 79 12.30 -5.51 20.11
CA THR A 79 12.86 -6.77 19.62
C THR A 79 11.93 -7.48 18.64
N LYS A 80 10.62 -7.52 18.93
CA LYS A 80 9.63 -8.11 18.01
C LYS A 80 9.52 -7.32 16.70
N LEU A 81 9.57 -5.99 16.78
CA LEU A 81 9.49 -5.12 15.61
C LEU A 81 10.71 -5.30 14.70
N SER A 82 11.92 -5.41 15.27
CA SER A 82 13.13 -5.64 14.49
C SER A 82 13.11 -7.01 13.81
N ALA A 83 12.65 -8.06 14.51
CA ALA A 83 12.46 -9.39 13.93
C ALA A 83 11.45 -9.38 12.76
N MET A 84 10.27 -8.78 12.96
CA MET A 84 9.23 -8.67 11.93
C MET A 84 9.70 -7.86 10.72
N THR A 85 10.49 -6.81 10.95
CA THR A 85 11.08 -6.00 9.86
C THR A 85 12.06 -6.86 9.04
N GLY A 86 12.90 -7.66 9.71
CA GLY A 86 13.81 -8.59 9.04
C GLY A 86 13.08 -9.65 8.21
N GLU A 87 11.98 -10.23 8.72
CA GLU A 87 11.15 -11.17 7.98
C GLU A 87 10.51 -10.54 6.73
N ARG A 88 9.97 -9.32 6.87
CA ARG A 88 9.40 -8.57 5.75
C ARG A 88 10.44 -8.33 4.66
N ASP A 89 11.64 -7.91 5.04
CA ASP A 89 12.70 -7.59 4.08
C ASP A 89 13.19 -8.85 3.33
N GLU A 90 13.28 -9.99 4.04
CA GLU A 90 13.59 -11.28 3.43
C GLU A 90 12.48 -11.77 2.47
N LEU A 91 11.21 -11.63 2.86
CA LEU A 91 10.08 -11.95 1.98
C LEU A 91 10.07 -11.08 0.73
N GLN A 92 10.34 -9.78 0.88
CA GLN A 92 10.43 -8.84 -0.23
C GLN A 92 11.55 -9.24 -1.21
N ARG A 93 12.72 -9.64 -0.69
CA ARG A 93 13.83 -10.15 -1.50
C ARG A 93 13.44 -11.39 -2.31
N ARG A 94 12.82 -12.38 -1.66
CA ARG A 94 12.37 -13.62 -2.32
C ARG A 94 11.32 -13.35 -3.39
N LEU A 95 10.38 -12.44 -3.13
CA LEU A 95 9.37 -12.06 -4.10
C LEU A 95 10.00 -11.46 -5.36
N SER A 96 10.96 -10.54 -5.19
CA SER A 96 11.69 -9.96 -6.33
C SER A 96 12.53 -10.98 -7.10
N GLU A 97 13.09 -11.99 -6.41
CA GLU A 97 13.80 -13.11 -7.06
C GLU A 97 12.85 -13.98 -7.89
N LEU A 98 11.67 -14.30 -7.36
CA LEU A 98 10.63 -15.05 -8.08
C LEU A 98 10.12 -14.28 -9.30
N GLU A 99 9.79 -13.00 -9.15
CA GLU A 99 9.36 -12.15 -10.27
C GLU A 99 10.43 -12.09 -11.38
N SER A 100 11.71 -11.99 -11.00
CA SER A 100 12.83 -12.01 -11.95
C SER A 100 12.98 -13.36 -12.65
N HIS A 101 12.81 -14.47 -11.93
CA HIS A 101 12.85 -15.80 -12.49
C HIS A 101 11.72 -16.04 -13.49
N ASP A 102 10.48 -15.72 -13.09
CA ASP A 102 9.30 -15.84 -13.94
C ASP A 102 9.44 -15.01 -15.22
N MET A 103 9.97 -13.78 -15.11
CA MET A 103 10.29 -12.95 -16.26
C MET A 103 11.19 -13.66 -17.26
N LYS A 104 12.31 -14.21 -16.78
CA LYS A 104 13.29 -14.86 -17.64
C LYS A 104 12.68 -16.08 -18.31
N THR A 105 11.97 -16.92 -17.55
CA THR A 105 11.31 -18.13 -18.05
C THR A 105 10.24 -17.79 -19.10
N ILE A 106 9.40 -16.78 -18.86
CA ILE A 106 8.39 -16.35 -19.83
C ILE A 106 9.04 -15.83 -21.12
N LYS A 107 10.09 -15.01 -21.02
CA LYS A 107 10.79 -14.45 -22.18
C LYS A 107 11.53 -15.50 -23.03
N GLN A 108 11.84 -16.67 -22.50
CA GLN A 108 12.38 -17.78 -23.30
C GLN A 108 11.38 -18.30 -24.34
N HIS A 109 10.07 -18.07 -24.13
CA HIS A 109 9.02 -18.44 -25.07
C HIS A 109 8.71 -17.32 -26.08
N ALA A 110 9.58 -16.33 -26.24
CA ALA A 110 9.39 -15.24 -27.18
C ALA A 110 9.24 -15.75 -28.63
N VAL A 111 8.20 -15.28 -29.32
CA VAL A 111 7.94 -15.60 -30.73
C VAL A 111 7.96 -14.35 -31.60
N ASN A 112 8.37 -14.51 -32.85
CA ASN A 112 8.43 -13.43 -33.81
C ASN A 112 7.08 -13.24 -34.53
N VAL A 113 6.14 -12.51 -33.93
CA VAL A 113 4.80 -12.30 -34.50
C VAL A 113 4.85 -11.35 -35.70
N THR A 114 4.20 -11.71 -36.81
CA THR A 114 3.92 -10.79 -37.93
C THR A 114 2.41 -10.63 -38.13
N LEU A 115 1.96 -9.46 -38.59
CA LEU A 115 0.55 -9.19 -38.85
C LEU A 115 0.11 -9.79 -40.19
N ASP A 116 -1.11 -10.33 -40.25
CA ASP A 116 -1.70 -10.92 -41.46
C ASP A 116 -2.53 -9.89 -42.25
N PRO A 117 -2.06 -9.42 -43.42
CA PRO A 117 -2.79 -8.48 -44.27
C PRO A 117 -4.13 -9.00 -44.77
N ASP A 118 -4.33 -10.32 -44.84
CA ASP A 118 -5.61 -10.90 -45.28
C ASP A 118 -6.71 -10.77 -44.22
N THR A 119 -6.32 -10.56 -42.96
CA THR A 119 -7.27 -10.37 -41.85
C THR A 119 -7.55 -8.90 -41.55
N ALA A 120 -6.62 -8.01 -41.88
CA ALA A 120 -6.65 -6.60 -41.49
C ALA A 120 -7.90 -5.86 -42.00
N ASN A 121 -8.52 -5.07 -41.13
CA ASN A 121 -9.57 -4.15 -41.55
C ASN A 121 -9.09 -3.19 -42.66
N PRO A 122 -9.94 -2.85 -43.66
CA PRO A 122 -9.55 -1.96 -44.74
C PRO A 122 -8.99 -0.59 -44.29
N HIS A 123 -9.37 -0.08 -43.12
CA HIS A 123 -8.84 1.19 -42.61
C HIS A 123 -7.48 1.06 -41.92
N LEU A 124 -6.99 -0.15 -41.64
CA LEU A 124 -5.70 -0.34 -40.98
C LEU A 124 -4.57 -0.31 -41.98
N ILE A 125 -3.53 0.46 -41.67
CA ILE A 125 -2.28 0.51 -42.45
C ILE A 125 -1.24 -0.32 -41.72
N LEU A 126 -0.71 -1.35 -42.40
CA LEU A 126 0.36 -2.20 -41.91
C LEU A 126 1.71 -1.72 -42.43
N SER A 127 2.77 -1.84 -41.62
CA SER A 127 4.14 -1.64 -42.12
C SER A 127 4.58 -2.79 -43.03
N ALA A 128 5.56 -2.53 -43.90
CA ALA A 128 6.06 -3.51 -44.87
C ALA A 128 6.65 -4.77 -44.21
N ASP A 129 7.23 -4.64 -43.01
CA ASP A 129 7.77 -5.75 -42.21
C ASP A 129 6.68 -6.49 -41.39
N GLY A 130 5.42 -6.05 -41.46
CA GLY A 130 4.31 -6.63 -40.72
C GLY A 130 4.40 -6.45 -39.21
N LYS A 131 5.20 -5.50 -38.71
CA LYS A 131 5.40 -5.25 -37.26
C LYS A 131 4.55 -4.13 -36.69
N GLN A 132 3.98 -3.28 -37.53
CA GLN A 132 3.24 -2.11 -37.08
C GLN A 132 1.86 -2.06 -37.70
N VAL A 133 0.89 -1.58 -36.92
CA VAL A 133 -0.45 -1.28 -37.39
C VAL A 133 -0.93 0.04 -36.82
N LYS A 134 -1.52 0.87 -37.68
CA LYS A 134 -2.18 2.12 -37.30
C LYS A 134 -3.49 2.30 -38.06
N GLN A 135 -4.36 3.13 -37.51
CA GLN A 135 -5.55 3.60 -38.21
C GLN A 135 -5.13 4.55 -39.34
N GLY A 136 -5.66 4.31 -40.54
CA GLY A 136 -5.57 5.23 -41.67
C GLY A 136 -6.84 6.07 -41.83
N ASP A 137 -6.71 7.20 -42.52
CA ASP A 137 -7.81 8.15 -42.73
C ASP A 137 -8.88 7.65 -43.71
N LYS A 138 -8.50 6.72 -44.60
CA LYS A 138 -9.34 6.18 -45.67
C LYS A 138 -9.21 4.66 -45.75
N PRO A 139 -10.27 3.95 -46.15
CA PRO A 139 -10.18 2.52 -46.38
C PRO A 139 -9.28 2.24 -47.59
N GLN A 140 -8.47 1.19 -47.48
CA GLN A 140 -7.70 0.63 -48.57
C GLN A 140 -8.61 -0.17 -49.51
N ASN A 141 -8.24 -0.22 -50.79
CA ASN A 141 -8.95 -1.00 -51.79
C ASN A 141 -8.55 -2.48 -51.71
N VAL A 142 -9.14 -3.20 -50.77
CA VAL A 142 -8.89 -4.63 -50.52
C VAL A 142 -10.21 -5.42 -50.52
N PRO A 143 -10.22 -6.68 -51.00
CA PRO A 143 -11.44 -7.48 -51.09
C PRO A 143 -11.97 -7.89 -49.71
N ASP A 144 -13.29 -7.88 -49.53
CA ASP A 144 -13.96 -8.37 -48.32
C ASP A 144 -14.05 -9.90 -48.33
N THR A 145 -12.99 -10.57 -47.89
CA THR A 145 -12.94 -12.05 -47.78
C THR A 145 -13.44 -12.50 -46.39
N PRO A 146 -13.90 -13.76 -46.21
CA PRO A 146 -14.31 -14.26 -44.88
C PRO A 146 -13.25 -14.10 -43.78
N LYS A 147 -11.96 -14.11 -44.13
CA LYS A 147 -10.85 -13.91 -43.19
C LYS A 147 -10.70 -12.48 -42.69
N ARG A 148 -11.20 -11.48 -43.43
CA ARG A 148 -11.00 -10.06 -43.18
C ARG A 148 -12.01 -9.50 -42.17
N PHE A 149 -11.53 -8.71 -41.22
CA PHE A 149 -12.41 -7.86 -40.41
C PHE A 149 -12.99 -6.74 -41.28
N ASN A 150 -14.32 -6.64 -41.43
CA ASN A 150 -14.90 -5.61 -42.30
C ASN A 150 -15.33 -4.33 -41.54
N HIS A 151 -15.63 -4.44 -40.25
CA HIS A 151 -16.10 -3.34 -39.42
C HIS A 151 -15.16 -3.02 -38.26
N ALA A 152 -14.77 -4.01 -37.46
CA ALA A 152 -13.82 -3.80 -36.36
C ALA A 152 -12.43 -3.42 -36.89
N GLY A 153 -11.80 -2.39 -36.32
CA GLY A 153 -10.44 -1.94 -36.62
C GLY A 153 -9.38 -2.91 -36.10
N SER A 154 -9.46 -4.17 -36.51
CA SER A 154 -8.68 -5.27 -35.96
C SER A 154 -7.89 -6.02 -37.03
N VAL A 155 -6.85 -6.71 -36.59
CA VAL A 155 -5.97 -7.56 -37.40
C VAL A 155 -5.45 -8.72 -36.53
N LEU A 156 -5.24 -9.89 -37.13
CA LEU A 156 -4.62 -11.03 -36.47
C LEU A 156 -3.12 -11.13 -36.81
N GLY A 157 -2.39 -11.81 -35.94
CA GLY A 157 -1.08 -12.38 -36.28
C GLY A 157 -1.23 -13.43 -37.38
N LYS A 158 -0.20 -13.58 -38.20
CA LYS A 158 -0.13 -14.53 -39.30
C LYS A 158 0.09 -15.95 -38.81
N GLU A 159 0.96 -16.10 -37.82
CA GLU A 159 1.22 -17.37 -37.15
C GLU A 159 0.21 -17.59 -36.02
N GLY A 160 -0.44 -18.75 -36.02
CA GLY A 160 -1.33 -19.19 -34.95
C GLY A 160 -0.82 -20.45 -34.26
N PHE A 161 -1.26 -20.66 -33.03
CA PHE A 161 -0.73 -21.66 -32.11
C PHE A 161 -1.84 -22.60 -31.63
N SER A 162 -1.53 -23.89 -31.56
CA SER A 162 -2.48 -24.96 -31.16
C SER A 162 -1.96 -25.81 -30.00
N SER A 163 -0.81 -25.46 -29.42
CA SER A 163 -0.19 -26.11 -28.24
C SER A 163 0.99 -25.27 -27.75
N GLY A 164 1.53 -25.61 -26.59
CA GLY A 164 2.76 -25.04 -26.06
C GLY A 164 2.61 -23.63 -25.51
N LYS A 165 3.75 -22.95 -25.36
CA LYS A 165 3.86 -21.63 -24.74
C LYS A 165 4.42 -20.63 -25.72
N PHE A 166 3.90 -19.40 -25.71
CA PHE A 166 4.45 -18.31 -26.49
C PHE A 166 4.29 -16.96 -25.80
N TYR A 167 5.21 -16.05 -26.12
CA TYR A 167 5.26 -14.70 -25.57
C TYR A 167 5.54 -13.68 -26.68
N TYR A 168 4.88 -12.53 -26.62
CA TYR A 168 5.22 -11.40 -27.49
C TYR A 168 4.95 -10.06 -26.79
N GLU A 169 5.65 -9.01 -27.23
CA GLU A 169 5.53 -7.66 -26.69
C GLU A 169 4.96 -6.70 -27.73
N VAL A 170 4.09 -5.79 -27.28
CA VAL A 170 3.47 -4.77 -28.12
C VAL A 170 3.65 -3.40 -27.49
N GLN A 171 4.32 -2.49 -28.19
CA GLN A 171 4.42 -1.10 -27.80
C GLN A 171 3.08 -0.40 -28.04
N VAL A 172 2.58 0.24 -26.99
CA VAL A 172 1.32 1.00 -26.95
C VAL A 172 1.53 2.49 -26.65
N LYS A 173 2.80 2.90 -26.54
CA LYS A 173 3.23 4.28 -26.29
C LYS A 173 2.52 5.28 -27.21
N GLY A 174 1.96 6.32 -26.60
CA GLY A 174 1.27 7.41 -27.31
C GLY A 174 -0.17 7.08 -27.74
N LYS A 175 -0.69 5.88 -27.48
CA LYS A 175 -2.07 5.52 -27.79
C LYS A 175 -3.04 5.82 -26.64
N THR A 176 -4.30 6.01 -27.02
CA THR A 176 -5.45 6.25 -26.12
C THR A 176 -6.54 5.20 -26.26
N VAL A 177 -6.54 4.44 -27.36
CA VAL A 177 -7.49 3.35 -27.62
C VAL A 177 -6.80 2.14 -28.26
N TRP A 178 -6.92 0.97 -27.64
CA TRP A 178 -6.44 -0.31 -28.19
C TRP A 178 -7.00 -1.50 -27.43
N ASP A 179 -7.05 -2.66 -28.09
CA ASP A 179 -7.24 -3.98 -27.47
C ASP A 179 -6.13 -4.91 -27.95
N ILE A 180 -5.55 -5.67 -27.03
CA ILE A 180 -4.44 -6.60 -27.31
C ILE A 180 -4.70 -7.91 -26.57
N GLY A 181 -4.41 -9.03 -27.22
CA GLY A 181 -4.45 -10.35 -26.60
C GLY A 181 -4.49 -11.43 -27.65
N VAL A 182 -5.26 -12.49 -27.43
CA VAL A 182 -5.39 -13.59 -28.39
C VAL A 182 -6.84 -13.88 -28.74
N ALA A 183 -7.06 -14.45 -29.92
CA ALA A 183 -8.38 -14.81 -30.40
C ALA A 183 -8.38 -16.20 -31.08
N LYS A 184 -9.50 -16.91 -30.99
CA LYS A 184 -9.71 -18.20 -31.67
C LYS A 184 -9.69 -18.05 -33.20
N GLU A 185 -9.37 -19.11 -33.92
CA GLU A 185 -9.43 -19.15 -35.39
C GLU A 185 -10.86 -18.87 -35.90
N SER A 186 -11.85 -19.47 -35.24
CA SER A 186 -13.28 -19.45 -35.58
C SER A 186 -14.05 -18.17 -35.26
N ILE A 187 -13.40 -17.14 -34.69
CA ILE A 187 -14.08 -15.90 -34.31
C ILE A 187 -14.90 -15.29 -35.46
N ASN A 188 -16.03 -14.67 -35.12
CA ASN A 188 -16.75 -13.84 -36.08
C ASN A 188 -15.92 -12.57 -36.40
N ARG A 189 -15.68 -12.34 -37.69
CA ARG A 189 -14.92 -11.18 -38.20
C ARG A 189 -15.79 -10.16 -38.91
N LYS A 190 -17.11 -10.39 -38.96
CA LYS A 190 -18.07 -9.56 -39.71
C LYS A 190 -18.95 -8.73 -38.79
N GLY A 191 -19.11 -7.46 -39.13
CA GLY A 191 -19.89 -6.51 -38.35
C GLY A 191 -19.27 -6.17 -37.00
N LYS A 192 -20.10 -5.70 -36.07
CA LYS A 192 -19.67 -5.38 -34.71
C LYS A 192 -19.31 -6.67 -33.97
N ILE A 193 -18.13 -6.69 -33.36
CA ILE A 193 -17.65 -7.79 -32.52
C ILE A 193 -17.78 -7.44 -31.04
N THR A 194 -17.96 -8.47 -30.21
CA THR A 194 -17.90 -8.37 -28.75
C THR A 194 -16.66 -9.11 -28.28
N LEU A 195 -15.78 -8.42 -27.56
CA LEU A 195 -14.59 -9.03 -26.99
C LEU A 195 -14.96 -9.66 -25.63
N ALA A 196 -15.00 -10.98 -25.58
CA ALA A 196 -15.12 -11.76 -24.34
C ALA A 196 -14.70 -13.23 -24.59
N PRO A 197 -14.39 -14.02 -23.55
CA PRO A 197 -14.00 -15.43 -23.68
C PRO A 197 -15.05 -16.27 -24.40
N ASN A 198 -16.34 -16.02 -24.10
CA ASN A 198 -17.47 -16.71 -24.74
C ASN A 198 -17.56 -16.48 -26.25
N TYR A 199 -16.95 -15.40 -26.76
CA TYR A 199 -16.83 -15.10 -28.19
C TYR A 199 -15.44 -15.45 -28.76
N GLY A 200 -14.59 -16.11 -27.98
CA GLY A 200 -13.26 -16.56 -28.39
C GLY A 200 -12.16 -15.51 -28.31
N TYR A 201 -12.31 -14.49 -27.47
CA TYR A 201 -11.32 -13.43 -27.26
C TYR A 201 -10.83 -13.41 -25.81
N TRP A 202 -9.51 -13.27 -25.63
CA TRP A 202 -8.88 -13.02 -24.33
C TRP A 202 -7.97 -11.82 -24.48
N THR A 203 -8.49 -10.64 -24.15
CA THR A 203 -7.83 -9.36 -24.40
C THR A 203 -7.88 -8.45 -23.18
N ILE A 204 -6.93 -7.54 -23.10
CA ILE A 204 -7.04 -6.33 -22.28
C ILE A 204 -7.12 -5.12 -23.20
N SER A 205 -7.70 -4.04 -22.70
CA SER A 205 -7.93 -2.83 -23.47
C SER A 205 -7.56 -1.57 -22.71
N LEU A 206 -7.29 -0.53 -23.48
CA LEU A 206 -7.29 0.87 -23.04
C LEU A 206 -8.38 1.58 -23.83
N TYR A 207 -9.28 2.27 -23.13
CA TYR A 207 -10.24 3.17 -23.73
C TYR A 207 -10.34 4.44 -22.87
N ASP A 208 -9.97 5.58 -23.46
CA ASP A 208 -10.07 6.90 -22.83
C ASP A 208 -9.47 6.95 -21.41
N GLY A 209 -8.26 6.41 -21.27
CA GLY A 209 -7.53 6.37 -19.99
C GLY A 209 -7.94 5.24 -19.04
N THR A 210 -9.01 4.50 -19.34
CA THR A 210 -9.47 3.37 -18.53
C THR A 210 -8.97 2.05 -19.08
N TYR A 211 -8.44 1.20 -18.21
CA TYR A 211 -8.01 -0.16 -18.56
C TYR A 211 -9.06 -1.19 -18.13
N ALA A 212 -9.27 -2.20 -18.95
CA ALA A 212 -10.14 -3.31 -18.61
C ALA A 212 -9.62 -4.64 -19.19
N ALA A 213 -9.87 -5.73 -18.48
CA ALA A 213 -9.82 -7.06 -19.05
C ALA A 213 -11.19 -7.40 -19.61
N ALA A 214 -11.22 -7.84 -20.86
CA ALA A 214 -12.42 -8.26 -21.57
C ALA A 214 -12.88 -9.65 -21.08
N ALA A 215 -13.12 -9.79 -19.78
CA ALA A 215 -13.76 -10.94 -19.17
C ALA A 215 -15.28 -10.86 -19.30
N ASP A 216 -16.00 -11.87 -18.81
CA ASP A 216 -17.45 -11.89 -18.78
C ASP A 216 -17.94 -12.10 -17.33
N PRO A 217 -18.35 -11.03 -16.61
CA PRO A 217 -18.38 -9.62 -17.04
C PRO A 217 -16.97 -8.97 -17.13
N SER A 218 -16.88 -7.83 -17.83
CA SER A 218 -15.64 -7.06 -17.97
C SER A 218 -15.10 -6.63 -16.60
N VAL A 219 -13.78 -6.70 -16.43
CA VAL A 219 -13.09 -6.37 -15.16
C VAL A 219 -12.26 -5.09 -15.33
N PRO A 220 -12.57 -3.99 -14.62
CA PRO A 220 -11.74 -2.80 -14.61
C PRO A 220 -10.35 -3.09 -14.01
N LEU A 221 -9.29 -2.54 -14.60
CA LEU A 221 -7.91 -2.77 -14.17
C LEU A 221 -7.32 -1.48 -13.57
N SER A 222 -6.83 -1.56 -12.34
CA SER A 222 -6.12 -0.47 -11.67
C SER A 222 -4.61 -0.69 -11.76
N LEU A 223 -3.97 -0.04 -12.73
CA LEU A 223 -2.52 -0.17 -12.97
C LEU A 223 -1.74 0.87 -12.15
N LYS A 224 -0.55 0.51 -11.68
CA LYS A 224 0.37 1.42 -10.96
C LYS A 224 0.87 2.58 -11.84
N GLY A 225 0.85 2.42 -13.16
CA GLY A 225 1.29 3.41 -14.13
C GLY A 225 0.73 3.12 -15.52
N LYS A 226 1.01 4.00 -16.49
CA LYS A 226 0.62 3.82 -17.89
C LYS A 226 1.66 2.96 -18.61
N PRO A 227 1.38 1.68 -18.92
CA PRO A 227 2.32 0.83 -19.65
C PRO A 227 2.65 1.45 -21.00
N GLN A 228 3.93 1.47 -21.38
CA GLN A 228 4.36 1.85 -22.72
C GLN A 228 4.48 0.63 -23.64
N ARG A 229 4.63 -0.55 -23.04
CA ARG A 229 4.66 -1.84 -23.70
C ARG A 229 3.91 -2.88 -22.89
N VAL A 230 3.13 -3.70 -23.59
CA VAL A 230 2.34 -4.79 -23.01
C VAL A 230 2.92 -6.11 -23.49
N GLY A 231 3.27 -6.98 -22.54
CA GLY A 231 3.64 -8.37 -22.81
C GLY A 231 2.41 -9.27 -22.76
N VAL A 232 2.29 -10.18 -23.71
CA VAL A 232 1.24 -11.20 -23.76
C VAL A 232 1.92 -12.57 -23.71
N PHE A 233 1.64 -13.32 -22.65
CA PHE A 233 2.10 -14.69 -22.46
C PHE A 233 0.93 -15.65 -22.55
N VAL A 234 1.13 -16.75 -23.26
CA VAL A 234 0.15 -17.82 -23.35
C VAL A 234 0.81 -19.14 -22.99
N ASP A 235 0.16 -19.89 -22.11
CA ASP A 235 0.41 -21.30 -21.90
C ASP A 235 -0.84 -22.04 -22.38
N TYR A 236 -0.80 -22.54 -23.61
CA TYR A 236 -1.95 -23.16 -24.27
C TYR A 236 -2.37 -24.42 -23.53
N ASP A 237 -1.40 -25.24 -23.13
CA ASP A 237 -1.64 -26.54 -22.52
C ASP A 237 -2.18 -26.39 -21.08
N ALA A 238 -1.76 -25.33 -20.37
CA ALA A 238 -2.28 -25.00 -19.04
C ALA A 238 -3.55 -24.11 -19.08
N GLY A 239 -3.99 -23.66 -20.25
CA GLY A 239 -5.17 -22.80 -20.37
C GLY A 239 -4.99 -21.42 -19.74
N LEU A 240 -3.85 -20.77 -19.98
CA LEU A 240 -3.48 -19.49 -19.38
C LEU A 240 -3.18 -18.43 -20.45
N VAL A 241 -3.75 -17.23 -20.28
CA VAL A 241 -3.36 -16.02 -21.01
C VAL A 241 -3.05 -14.93 -20.00
N SER A 242 -1.80 -14.48 -19.93
CA SER A 242 -1.34 -13.49 -18.96
C SER A 242 -0.79 -12.24 -19.63
N PHE A 243 -1.02 -11.09 -18.99
CA PHE A 243 -0.63 -9.78 -19.47
C PHE A 243 0.31 -9.13 -18.46
N TYR A 244 1.33 -8.44 -18.96
CA TYR A 244 2.35 -7.77 -18.15
C TYR A 244 2.64 -6.38 -18.69
N ASP A 245 2.94 -5.44 -17.80
CA ASP A 245 3.70 -4.25 -18.19
C ASP A 245 5.13 -4.72 -18.49
N ALA A 246 5.51 -4.73 -19.77
CA ALA A 246 6.76 -5.34 -20.20
C ALA A 246 8.01 -4.52 -19.81
N ASP A 247 7.83 -3.23 -19.47
CA ASP A 247 8.94 -2.35 -19.10
C ASP A 247 9.37 -2.55 -17.65
N CYS A 248 8.41 -2.85 -16.75
CA CYS A 248 8.66 -3.05 -15.32
C CYS A 248 8.30 -4.45 -14.80
N TRP A 249 7.88 -5.34 -15.68
CA TRP A 249 7.45 -6.72 -15.40
C TRP A 249 6.34 -6.87 -14.35
N HIS A 250 5.51 -5.84 -14.18
CA HIS A 250 4.35 -5.96 -13.31
C HIS A 250 3.26 -6.75 -14.02
N HIS A 251 2.73 -7.77 -13.35
CA HIS A 251 1.53 -8.46 -13.78
C HIS A 251 0.36 -7.49 -13.89
N ILE A 252 -0.41 -7.62 -14.97
CA ILE A 252 -1.61 -6.82 -15.25
C ILE A 252 -2.88 -7.64 -14.99
N TYR A 253 -2.99 -8.80 -15.66
CA TYR A 253 -4.17 -9.65 -15.60
C TYR A 253 -3.88 -11.05 -16.15
N SER A 254 -4.62 -12.06 -15.69
CA SER A 254 -4.58 -13.41 -16.26
C SER A 254 -5.97 -13.98 -16.44
N PHE A 255 -6.24 -14.50 -17.65
CA PHE A 255 -7.32 -15.45 -17.88
C PHE A 255 -6.81 -16.85 -17.57
N THR A 256 -7.47 -17.55 -16.66
CA THR A 256 -7.10 -18.89 -16.20
C THR A 256 -8.20 -19.90 -16.55
N ASN A 257 -7.87 -21.19 -16.48
CA ASN A 257 -8.80 -22.29 -16.78
C ASN A 257 -9.41 -22.19 -18.19
N VAL A 258 -8.65 -21.65 -19.13
CA VAL A 258 -9.09 -21.49 -20.52
C VAL A 258 -8.99 -22.85 -21.22
N SER A 259 -10.11 -23.36 -21.69
CA SER A 259 -10.12 -24.58 -22.51
C SER A 259 -9.97 -24.22 -23.99
N PHE A 260 -8.73 -24.17 -24.47
CA PHE A 260 -8.48 -24.01 -25.90
C PHE A 260 -8.79 -25.32 -26.65
N THR A 261 -9.58 -25.22 -27.70
CA THR A 261 -10.04 -26.37 -28.51
C THR A 261 -9.64 -26.25 -29.99
N GLU A 262 -9.02 -25.15 -30.35
CA GLU A 262 -8.65 -24.80 -31.72
C GLU A 262 -7.43 -23.87 -31.70
N LYS A 263 -6.91 -23.57 -32.89
CA LYS A 263 -5.80 -22.63 -33.04
C LYS A 263 -6.20 -21.23 -32.56
N ILE A 264 -5.29 -20.56 -31.88
CA ILE A 264 -5.41 -19.16 -31.47
C ILE A 264 -4.37 -18.30 -32.16
N TYR A 265 -4.70 -17.04 -32.36
CA TYR A 265 -3.85 -16.07 -33.04
C TYR A 265 -3.65 -14.84 -32.14
N PRO A 266 -2.45 -14.22 -32.15
CA PRO A 266 -2.27 -12.87 -31.64
C PRO A 266 -3.32 -11.93 -32.23
N PHE A 267 -3.93 -11.09 -31.41
CA PHE A 267 -5.01 -10.19 -31.76
C PHE A 267 -4.62 -8.75 -31.41
N PHE A 268 -4.88 -7.86 -32.36
CA PHE A 268 -4.59 -6.43 -32.24
C PHE A 268 -5.78 -5.63 -32.75
N SER A 269 -6.20 -4.64 -31.98
CA SER A 269 -7.30 -3.75 -32.33
C SER A 269 -6.93 -2.32 -32.00
N THR A 270 -7.23 -1.42 -32.93
CA THR A 270 -7.09 0.02 -32.71
C THR A 270 -8.06 0.79 -33.59
N TRP A 271 -8.57 1.91 -33.09
CA TRP A 271 -9.48 2.78 -33.83
C TRP A 271 -9.42 4.21 -33.28
N GLY A 272 -10.09 5.13 -33.97
CA GLY A 272 -10.16 6.56 -33.62
C GLY A 272 -9.16 7.42 -34.40
N ASN A 273 -9.62 8.58 -34.86
CA ASN A 273 -8.84 9.48 -35.73
C ASN A 273 -7.69 10.18 -34.96
N ASP A 274 -7.90 10.52 -33.69
CA ASP A 274 -6.90 11.17 -32.84
C ASP A 274 -5.94 10.17 -32.13
N ASN A 275 -5.90 8.92 -32.61
CA ASN A 275 -5.13 7.81 -32.04
C ASN A 275 -4.05 7.31 -33.02
N SER A 276 -3.37 8.25 -33.67
CA SER A 276 -2.49 8.05 -34.84
C SER A 276 -1.20 7.26 -34.57
N ALA A 277 -0.77 7.13 -33.32
CA ALA A 277 0.38 6.32 -32.96
C ALA A 277 0.13 4.82 -33.28
N PRO A 278 1.11 4.11 -33.88
CA PRO A 278 0.95 2.70 -34.22
C PRO A 278 1.03 1.81 -32.98
N LEU A 279 0.38 0.64 -33.06
CA LEU A 279 0.80 -0.52 -32.27
C LEU A 279 2.03 -1.12 -32.94
N ILE A 280 3.09 -1.40 -32.17
CA ILE A 280 4.35 -1.94 -32.69
C ILE A 280 4.70 -3.24 -31.97
N ILE A 281 4.71 -4.35 -32.70
CA ILE A 281 5.25 -5.62 -32.22
C ILE A 281 6.75 -5.44 -32.01
N SER A 282 7.18 -5.54 -30.75
CA SER A 282 8.55 -5.24 -30.34
C SER A 282 9.39 -6.51 -30.26
N PRO A 283 10.69 -6.45 -30.62
CA PRO A 283 11.61 -7.56 -30.35
C PRO A 283 11.75 -7.77 -28.84
N VAL A 284 11.74 -9.02 -28.41
CA VAL A 284 11.91 -9.39 -27.00
C VAL A 284 13.40 -9.60 -26.72
N SER A 285 13.95 -8.84 -25.79
CA SER A 285 15.32 -9.07 -25.30
C SER A 285 15.34 -10.31 -24.39
N ILE A 286 15.94 -11.39 -24.88
CA ILE A 286 16.09 -12.64 -24.12
C ILE A 286 17.36 -12.55 -23.25
N CYS A 287 17.20 -12.66 -21.94
CA CYS A 287 18.31 -12.84 -21.02
C CYS A 287 18.60 -14.35 -20.85
N PRO A 288 19.86 -14.81 -20.88
CA PRO A 288 20.19 -16.19 -20.55
C PRO A 288 19.74 -16.53 -19.11
N ILE A 289 19.21 -17.73 -18.92
CA ILE A 289 19.08 -18.33 -17.58
C ILE A 289 20.42 -19.02 -17.31
N ASN A 290 21.25 -18.41 -16.44
CA ASN A 290 22.44 -19.05 -15.90
C ASN A 290 22.06 -19.96 -14.74
#